data_AF-A0A6B3G9F6-F1
#
_entry.id   AF-A0A6B3G9F6-F1
#
_cell.length_a   1.000
_cell.length_b   1.000
_cell.length_c   1.000
_cell.angle_alpha   90.00
_cell.angle_beta   90.00
_cell.angle_gamma   90.00
#
_symmetry.space_group_name_H-M   'P 1'
#
loop_
_entity.id
_entity.type
_entity.pdbx_description
1 polymer ?
#
loop_
_entity_poly.entity_id
_entity_poly.type
_entity_poly.pdbx_seq_one_letter_code
_entity_poly.pdbx_strand_id
1 'polypeptide(L)'
;AFDEDPSPWFTSPQAYTAYTKGRQRALDDLRRPPLTAAGWAGRRRYAKDRRYAQDHPGTAPDPSVPYAFETGAEGLGVSFPCPTCHQRIRLPVRGRISARCGLCRTRLECDT
;
A
#
# COMPACT_ATOMS: atom_id res chain seq x y z
N ALA A 1 7.13 -4.65 -19.82
CA ALA A 1 7.22 -3.18 -19.69
C ALA A 1 7.93 -2.69 -20.95
N PHE A 2 7.49 -1.57 -21.53
CA PHE A 2 8.21 -0.96 -22.66
C PHE A 2 9.57 -0.49 -22.13
N ASP A 3 10.65 -1.16 -22.55
CA ASP A 3 12.03 -0.88 -22.14
C ASP A 3 12.63 0.29 -22.96
N GLU A 4 11.76 1.20 -23.37
CA GLU A 4 12.06 2.28 -24.28
C GLU A 4 12.50 3.50 -23.47
N ASP A 5 13.60 4.12 -23.87
CA ASP A 5 14.08 5.34 -23.26
C ASP A 5 13.03 6.44 -23.45
N PRO A 6 12.47 7.00 -22.35
CA PRO A 6 11.45 8.02 -22.47
C PRO A 6 12.04 9.41 -22.76
N SER A 7 13.37 9.56 -22.80
CA SER A 7 14.06 10.83 -23.08
C SER A 7 13.58 11.53 -24.37
N PRO A 8 13.31 10.86 -25.50
CA PRO A 8 12.82 11.49 -26.72
C PRO A 8 11.43 12.14 -26.58
N TRP A 9 10.66 11.80 -25.54
CA TRP A 9 9.34 12.37 -25.29
C TRP A 9 9.37 13.73 -24.57
N PHE A 10 10.55 14.17 -24.10
CA PHE A 10 10.69 15.40 -23.33
C PHE A 10 11.49 16.45 -24.08
N THR A 11 10.93 17.64 -24.17
CA THR A 11 11.57 18.82 -24.76
C THR A 11 12.32 19.67 -23.72
N SER A 12 12.24 19.30 -22.44
CA SER A 12 12.81 20.06 -21.31
C SER A 12 13.42 19.11 -20.25
N PRO A 13 14.61 19.43 -19.72
CA PRO A 13 15.21 18.69 -18.61
C PRO A 13 14.35 18.68 -17.34
N GLN A 14 13.59 19.76 -17.09
CA GLN A 14 12.66 19.85 -15.96
C GLN A 14 11.49 18.87 -16.13
N ALA A 15 10.97 18.72 -17.35
CA ALA A 15 9.90 17.77 -17.66
C ALA A 15 10.36 16.32 -17.47
N TYR A 16 11.57 15.98 -17.91
CA TYR A 16 12.17 14.66 -17.66
C TYR A 16 12.35 14.38 -16.15
N THR A 17 12.79 15.38 -15.40
CA THR A 17 12.94 15.27 -13.94
C THR A 17 11.58 15.07 -13.25
N ALA A 18 10.54 15.78 -13.68
CA ALA A 18 9.19 15.61 -13.15
C ALA A 18 8.64 14.21 -13.45
N TYR A 19 8.83 13.71 -14.67
CA TYR A 19 8.41 12.37 -15.06
C TYR A 19 9.12 11.28 -14.28
N THR A 20 10.45 11.34 -14.16
CA THR A 20 11.23 10.32 -13.43
C THR A 20 10.86 10.27 -11.95
N LYS A 21 10.70 11.44 -11.30
CA LYS A 21 10.20 11.53 -9.92
C LYS A 21 8.77 10.99 -9.78
N GLY A 22 7.89 11.34 -10.71
CA GLY A 22 6.50 10.85 -10.72
C GLY A 22 6.41 9.34 -10.95
N ARG A 23 7.21 8.80 -11.87
CA ARG A 23 7.33 7.37 -12.16
C ARG A 23 7.84 6.60 -10.95
N GLN A 24 8.88 7.10 -10.28
CA GLN A 24 9.39 6.47 -9.07
C GLN A 24 8.32 6.42 -7.98
N ARG A 25 7.60 7.52 -7.78
CA ARG A 25 6.46 7.59 -6.84
C ARG A 25 5.36 6.59 -7.20
N ALA A 26 4.99 6.50 -8.48
CA ALA A 26 4.00 5.53 -8.96
C ALA A 26 4.45 4.07 -8.76
N LEU A 27 5.74 3.77 -8.95
CA LEU A 27 6.31 2.45 -8.65
C LEU A 27 6.29 2.14 -7.15
N ASP A 28 6.54 3.14 -6.31
CA ASP A 28 6.44 3.01 -4.85
C ASP A 28 4.99 2.83 -4.38
N ASP A 29 4.03 3.45 -5.06
CA ASP A 29 2.60 3.26 -4.82
C ASP A 29 2.13 1.86 -5.28
N LEU A 30 2.64 1.36 -6.41
CA LEU A 30 2.39 -0.02 -6.88
C LEU A 30 2.95 -1.08 -5.92
N ARG A 31 3.92 -0.74 -5.08
CA ARG A 31 4.44 -1.63 -4.03
C ARG A 31 3.51 -1.75 -2.81
N ARG A 32 2.32 -1.15 -2.83
CA ARG A 32 1.37 -1.12 -1.70
C ARG A 32 0.04 -1.77 -2.10
N PRO A 33 -0.20 -3.03 -1.71
CA PRO A 33 -0.96 -3.34 -0.48
C PRO A 33 -0.40 -4.57 0.29
N PRO A 34 -0.85 -4.84 1.54
CA PRO A 34 -0.02 -4.78 2.76
C PRO A 34 1.25 -5.63 2.76
N LEU A 35 1.31 -6.73 2.01
CA LEU A 35 2.53 -7.53 1.85
C LEU A 35 2.79 -8.02 0.42
N THR A 36 1.90 -7.77 -0.56
CA THR A 36 1.96 -8.45 -1.88
C THR A 36 3.26 -8.16 -2.64
N ALA A 37 3.79 -6.94 -2.53
CA ALA A 37 5.08 -6.54 -3.09
C ALA A 37 6.16 -6.26 -2.02
N ALA A 38 5.89 -6.58 -0.75
CA ALA A 38 6.80 -6.29 0.35
C ALA A 38 7.98 -7.27 0.38
N GLY A 39 9.19 -6.73 0.39
CA GLY A 39 10.41 -7.47 0.72
C GLY A 39 10.45 -7.88 2.20
N TRP A 40 11.50 -8.61 2.58
CA TRP A 40 11.66 -9.17 3.93
C TRP A 40 11.55 -8.14 5.07
N ALA A 41 12.16 -6.97 4.92
CA ALA A 41 12.13 -5.93 5.94
C ALA A 41 10.71 -5.39 6.15
N GLY A 42 9.95 -5.19 5.06
CA GLY A 42 8.55 -4.78 5.12
C GLY A 42 7.69 -5.84 5.80
N ARG A 43 7.90 -7.13 5.48
CA ARG A 43 7.20 -8.25 6.13
C ARG A 43 7.48 -8.33 7.63
N ARG A 44 8.73 -8.11 8.06
CA ARG A 44 9.08 -8.07 9.49
C ARG A 44 8.44 -6.90 10.22
N ARG A 45 8.47 -5.70 9.62
CA ARG A 45 7.81 -4.53 10.20
C ARG A 45 6.30 -4.76 10.35
N TYR A 46 5.64 -5.22 9.29
CA TYR A 46 4.20 -5.52 9.33
C TYR A 46 3.87 -6.55 10.43
N ALA A 47 4.64 -7.63 10.55
CA ALA A 47 4.43 -8.63 11.61
C ALA A 47 4.62 -8.06 13.02
N LYS A 48 5.61 -7.16 13.21
CA LYS A 48 5.83 -6.45 14.47
C LYS A 48 4.65 -5.53 14.78
N ASP A 49 4.23 -4.70 13.82
CA ASP A 49 3.14 -3.73 13.98
C ASP A 49 1.81 -4.45 14.24
N ARG A 50 1.57 -5.58 13.57
CA ARG A 50 0.42 -6.47 13.81
C ARG A 50 0.38 -6.95 15.26
N ARG A 51 1.51 -7.49 15.75
CA ARG A 51 1.62 -7.96 17.14
C ARG A 51 1.41 -6.82 18.13
N TYR A 52 2.04 -5.67 17.87
CA TYR A 52 1.89 -4.49 18.71
C TYR A 52 0.43 -4.03 18.80
N ALA A 53 -0.30 -3.99 17.67
CA ALA A 53 -1.71 -3.62 17.64
C ALA A 53 -2.63 -4.63 18.34
N GLN A 54 -2.28 -5.92 18.33
CA GLN A 54 -2.97 -6.95 19.12
C GLN A 54 -2.79 -6.72 20.62
N ASP A 55 -1.56 -6.39 21.04
CA ASP A 55 -1.22 -6.20 22.44
C ASP A 55 -1.71 -4.84 23.00
N HIS A 56 -1.91 -3.83 22.13
CA HIS A 56 -2.26 -2.45 22.52
C HIS A 56 -3.49 -1.92 21.75
N PRO A 57 -4.69 -2.49 21.97
CA PRO A 57 -5.90 -2.03 21.32
C PRO A 57 -6.18 -0.56 21.66
N GLY A 58 -6.57 0.24 20.66
CA GLY A 58 -6.88 1.67 20.83
C GLY A 58 -5.68 2.60 20.70
N THR A 59 -4.47 2.07 20.48
CA THR A 59 -3.32 2.91 20.13
C THR A 59 -3.53 3.57 18.78
N ALA A 60 -3.22 4.86 18.69
CA ALA A 60 -3.30 5.60 17.45
C ALA A 60 -2.36 4.99 16.39
N PRO A 61 -2.80 4.88 15.13
CA PRO A 61 -1.96 4.34 14.06
C PRO A 61 -0.77 5.25 13.78
N ASP A 62 0.39 4.64 13.49
CA ASP A 62 1.61 5.35 13.08
C ASP A 62 1.40 6.00 11.70
N PRO A 63 1.45 7.35 11.60
CA PRO A 63 1.23 8.05 10.33
C PRO A 63 2.36 7.84 9.32
N SER A 64 3.51 7.30 9.73
CA SER A 64 4.65 7.02 8.85
C SER A 64 4.45 5.79 7.97
N VAL A 65 3.44 4.95 8.27
CA VAL A 65 3.12 3.74 7.49
C VAL A 65 1.84 3.92 6.69
N PRO A 66 1.77 3.34 5.47
CA PRO A 66 0.60 3.44 4.59
C PRO A 66 -0.50 2.43 4.97
N TYR A 67 -0.52 1.92 6.20
CA TYR A 67 -1.57 1.05 6.72
C TYR A 67 -1.82 1.34 8.20
N ALA A 68 -3.01 1.00 8.68
CA ALA A 68 -3.35 1.09 10.10
C ALA A 68 -4.10 -0.18 10.52
N PHE A 69 -3.70 -0.76 11.65
CA PHE A 69 -4.46 -1.83 12.28
C PHE A 69 -5.60 -1.22 13.11
N GLU A 70 -6.79 -1.81 12.99
CA GLU A 70 -7.99 -1.39 13.69
C GLU A 70 -8.56 -2.62 14.42
N THR A 71 -8.76 -2.53 15.74
CA THR A 71 -9.41 -3.59 16.52
C THR A 71 -10.90 -3.31 16.58
N GLY A 72 -11.72 -4.20 16.03
CA GLY A 72 -13.18 -4.09 16.03
C GLY A 72 -13.87 -5.32 16.62
N ALA A 73 -15.21 -5.32 16.61
CA ALA A 73 -16.01 -6.43 17.11
C ALA A 73 -15.72 -7.78 16.42
N GLU A 74 -15.29 -7.75 15.15
CA GLU A 74 -14.93 -8.94 14.37
C GLU A 74 -13.43 -9.32 14.44
N GLY A 75 -12.69 -8.70 15.36
CA GLY A 75 -11.26 -8.90 15.56
C GLY A 75 -10.39 -7.85 14.87
N LEU A 76 -9.13 -8.21 14.60
CA LEU A 76 -8.13 -7.30 14.03
C LEU A 76 -8.34 -7.13 12.52
N GLY A 77 -8.55 -5.88 12.11
CA GLY A 77 -8.55 -5.44 10.72
C GLY A 77 -7.30 -4.65 10.38
N VAL A 78 -7.01 -4.55 9.08
CA VAL A 78 -6.02 -3.66 8.51
C VAL A 78 -6.68 -2.75 7.50
N SER A 79 -6.30 -1.49 7.52
CA SER A 79 -6.81 -0.45 6.65
C SER A 79 -5.66 0.18 5.86
N PHE A 80 -5.87 0.45 4.58
CA PHE A 80 -4.85 1.02 3.70
C PHE A 80 -5.51 1.74 2.51
N PRO A 81 -4.84 2.69 1.84
CA PRO A 81 -5.38 3.37 0.68
C PRO A 81 -5.39 2.44 -0.55
N CYS A 82 -6.47 2.45 -1.33
CA CYS A 82 -6.51 1.80 -2.63
C CYS A 82 -5.35 2.33 -3.50
N PRO A 83 -4.51 1.47 -4.12
CA PRO A 83 -3.41 1.94 -4.96
C PRO A 83 -3.87 2.64 -6.23
N THR A 84 -5.15 2.53 -6.60
CA THR A 84 -5.72 3.17 -7.80
C THR A 84 -6.37 4.52 -7.49
N CYS A 85 -7.17 4.63 -6.41
CA CYS A 85 -7.99 5.81 -6.14
C CYS A 85 -7.80 6.40 -4.73
N HIS A 86 -6.88 5.85 -3.94
CA HIS A 86 -6.56 6.26 -2.56
C HIS A 86 -7.71 6.18 -1.55
N GLN A 87 -8.91 5.73 -1.95
CA GLN A 87 -10.00 5.40 -1.03
C GLN A 87 -9.52 4.40 0.02
N ARG A 88 -9.76 4.67 1.30
CA ARG A 88 -9.42 3.74 2.39
C ARG A 88 -10.25 2.46 2.24
N ILE A 89 -9.54 1.33 2.17
CA ILE A 89 -10.09 -0.02 2.19
C ILE A 89 -9.78 -0.63 3.55
N ARG A 90 -10.72 -1.40 4.11
CA ARG A 90 -10.54 -2.16 5.35
C ARG A 90 -10.72 -3.63 5.07
N LEU A 91 -9.77 -4.45 5.50
CA LEU A 91 -9.76 -5.89 5.32
C LEU A 91 -9.48 -6.60 6.65
N PRO A 92 -9.98 -7.82 6.86
CA PRO A 92 -9.57 -8.62 8.02
C PRO A 92 -8.12 -9.09 7.89
N VAL A 93 -7.43 -9.28 9.02
CA VAL A 93 -6.06 -9.82 9.09
C VAL A 93 -6.13 -11.35 9.19
N ARG A 94 -6.13 -12.05 8.03
CA ARG A 94 -6.40 -13.51 7.94
C ARG A 94 -5.57 -14.24 6.88
N GLY A 95 -4.49 -13.64 6.37
CA GLY A 95 -3.65 -14.19 5.30
C GLY A 95 -4.06 -13.68 3.91
N ARG A 96 -3.94 -14.54 2.88
CA ARG A 96 -4.24 -14.14 1.50
C ARG A 96 -5.73 -13.95 1.26
N ILE A 97 -6.12 -12.78 0.78
CA ILE A 97 -7.50 -12.45 0.45
C ILE A 97 -7.59 -11.62 -0.84
N SER A 98 -8.67 -11.82 -1.60
CA SER A 98 -9.01 -11.00 -2.77
C SER A 98 -10.04 -9.95 -2.36
N ALA A 99 -9.69 -8.67 -2.51
CA ALA A 99 -10.51 -7.54 -2.11
C ALA A 99 -10.93 -6.69 -3.31
N ARG A 100 -12.07 -5.99 -3.18
CA ARG A 100 -12.52 -5.02 -4.19
C ARG A 100 -12.67 -3.64 -3.58
N CYS A 101 -12.09 -2.62 -4.22
CA CYS A 101 -12.32 -1.25 -3.80
C CYS A 101 -13.80 -0.88 -3.95
N GLY A 102 -14.39 -0.27 -2.92
CA GLY A 102 -15.77 0.20 -2.98
C GLY A 102 -15.99 1.32 -4.01
N LEU A 103 -14.97 2.14 -4.26
CA LEU A 103 -15.03 3.31 -5.15
C LEU A 103 -14.68 2.94 -6.60
N CYS A 104 -13.41 2.69 -6.90
CA CYS A 104 -12.96 2.45 -8.27
C CYS A 104 -13.13 1.00 -8.73
N ARG A 105 -13.65 0.12 -7.87
CA ARG A 105 -13.95 -1.28 -8.17
C ARG A 105 -12.74 -2.14 -8.55
N THR A 106 -11.51 -1.62 -8.44
CA THR A 106 -10.25 -2.37 -8.62
C THR A 106 -10.23 -3.61 -7.72
N ARG A 107 -9.84 -4.75 -8.30
CA ARG A 107 -9.59 -5.99 -7.58
C ARG A 107 -8.14 -6.03 -7.12
N LEU A 108 -7.92 -6.37 -5.84
CA LEU A 108 -6.61 -6.39 -5.19
C LEU A 108 -6.38 -7.77 -4.59
N GLU A 109 -5.24 -8.37 -4.90
CA GLU A 109 -4.74 -9.54 -4.19
C GLU A 109 -3.90 -9.04 -3.01
N CYS A 110 -4.35 -9.34 -1.79
CA CYS A 110 -3.76 -8.88 -0.54
C CYS A 110 -3.29 -10.08 0.28
N ASP A 111 -2.23 -9.87 1.06
CA ASP A 111 -1.72 -10.82 2.05
C ASP A 111 -1.67 -10.06 3.38
N THR A 112 -2.62 -10.36 4.28
CA THR A 112 -2.90 -9.62 5.53
C THR A 112 -2.52 -10.38 6.79
#